data_AF-A0A3L6SA96-F1
#
_entry.id   AF-A0A3L6SA96-F1
#
_cell.length_a   1.000
_cell.length_b   1.000
_cell.length_c   1.000
_cell.angle_alpha   90.00
_cell.angle_beta   90.00
_cell.angle_gamma   90.00
#
_symmetry.space_group_name_H-M   'P 1'
#
loop_
_entity.id
_entity.type
_entity.pdbx_description
1 polymer ?
#
loop_
_entity_poly.entity_id
_entity_poly.type
_entity_poly.pdbx_seq_one_letter_code
_entity_poly.pdbx_strand_id
1 'polypeptide(L)'
;MSSSRSPYIPRRKVKATMPKGIQMPICFCVSLCKLIESKVLGDNFSMRFFICENYEYYPPKRYGKERPKWLATEQSQQDKEHVEREGRWVAERWQRMLHEERMGKRKKDQEEIRNRMEEVERQVAEEGEADRERKRERARRTKEARPDAIRKRKYLRCTQ
;
A
#
# COMPACT_ATOMS: atom_id res chain seq x y z
N MET A 1 -10.73 -0.83 -7.71
CA MET A 1 -10.83 -2.22 -7.21
C MET A 1 -11.55 -2.20 -5.88
N SER A 2 -12.87 -2.41 -5.90
CA SER A 2 -13.74 -2.30 -4.73
C SER A 2 -13.53 -3.51 -3.82
N SER A 3 -12.85 -3.29 -2.70
CA SER A 3 -12.79 -4.26 -1.61
C SER A 3 -14.21 -4.51 -1.14
N SER A 4 -14.73 -5.69 -1.48
CA SER A 4 -16.00 -6.20 -1.00
C SER A 4 -15.93 -6.33 0.53
N ARG A 5 -16.35 -5.28 1.24
CA ARG A 5 -16.62 -5.32 2.69
C ARG A 5 -17.74 -6.31 2.93
N SER A 6 -17.38 -7.58 3.01
CA SER A 6 -18.22 -8.63 3.59
C SER A 6 -18.55 -8.21 5.03
N PRO A 7 -19.82 -8.15 5.46
CA PRO A 7 -20.16 -8.02 6.86
C PRO A 7 -19.87 -9.37 7.52
N TYR A 8 -18.58 -9.63 7.69
CA TYR A 8 -18.07 -10.78 8.39
C TYR A 8 -18.52 -10.67 9.84
N ILE A 9 -19.48 -11.50 10.25
CA ILE A 9 -19.67 -11.71 11.69
C ILE A 9 -18.43 -12.48 12.14
N PRO A 10 -17.55 -11.90 12.98
CA PRO A 10 -16.19 -12.40 13.04
C PRO A 10 -16.07 -13.73 13.74
N ARG A 11 -15.16 -14.58 13.24
CA ARG A 11 -14.93 -15.97 13.66
C ARG A 11 -14.42 -16.13 15.11
N ARG A 12 -14.31 -15.05 15.88
CA ARG A 12 -13.96 -15.11 17.31
C ARG A 12 -15.23 -14.90 18.14
N LYS A 13 -16.01 -15.97 18.23
CA LYS A 13 -17.21 -16.06 19.06
C LYS A 13 -16.98 -17.15 20.09
N VAL A 14 -17.23 -16.87 21.35
CA VAL A 14 -17.10 -17.88 22.41
C VAL A 14 -18.49 -18.12 22.99
N LYS A 15 -18.85 -19.39 23.22
CA LYS A 15 -20.09 -19.73 23.92
C LYS A 15 -20.04 -19.11 25.32
N ALA A 16 -21.07 -18.34 25.66
CA ALA A 16 -21.15 -17.67 26.95
C ALA A 16 -22.13 -18.40 27.87
N THR A 17 -21.85 -18.36 29.17
CA THR A 17 -22.77 -18.86 30.19
C THR A 17 -23.95 -17.91 30.34
N MET A 18 -25.16 -18.48 30.39
CA MET A 18 -26.39 -17.72 30.62
C MET A 18 -26.39 -17.06 32.00
N PRO A 19 -26.65 -15.75 32.10
CA PRO A 19 -26.90 -15.09 33.38
C PRO A 19 -28.15 -15.66 34.05
N LYS A 20 -28.12 -15.81 35.39
CA LYS A 20 -29.28 -16.25 36.17
C LYS A 20 -30.43 -15.26 35.99
N GLY A 21 -31.64 -15.77 35.74
CA GLY A 21 -32.86 -14.96 35.62
C GLY A 21 -33.20 -14.46 34.20
N ILE A 22 -32.37 -14.76 33.19
CA ILE A 22 -32.68 -14.43 31.79
C ILE A 22 -33.19 -15.68 31.07
N GLN A 23 -34.37 -15.60 30.45
CA GLN A 23 -34.90 -16.68 29.62
C GLN A 23 -34.25 -16.70 28.23
N MET A 24 -33.91 -17.89 27.75
CA MET A 24 -33.31 -18.08 26.44
C MET A 24 -34.38 -17.96 25.35
N PRO A 25 -34.25 -17.03 24.38
CA PRO A 25 -35.26 -16.88 23.35
C PRO A 25 -35.27 -18.10 22.42
N ILE A 26 -36.47 -18.50 22.01
CA ILE A 26 -36.67 -19.49 20.95
C ILE A 26 -36.42 -18.79 19.61
N CYS A 27 -35.67 -19.44 18.73
CA CYS A 27 -35.40 -18.95 17.37
C CYS A 27 -36.55 -19.28 16.42
N PHE A 28 -36.57 -18.67 15.23
CA PHE A 28 -37.53 -19.01 14.17
C PHE A 28 -37.46 -20.49 13.74
N CYS A 29 -36.30 -21.15 13.93
CA CYS A 29 -36.15 -22.58 13.70
C CYS A 29 -36.69 -23.46 14.84
N VAL A 30 -37.45 -22.90 15.79
CA VAL A 30 -38.06 -23.59 16.95
C VAL A 30 -37.05 -24.10 17.99
N SER A 31 -35.75 -24.08 17.68
CA SER A 31 -34.67 -24.39 18.63
C SER A 31 -34.35 -23.21 19.56
N LEU A 32 -33.80 -23.51 20.73
CA LEU A 32 -33.29 -22.49 21.64
C LEU A 32 -32.06 -21.80 21.05
N CYS A 33 -31.99 -20.47 21.17
CA CYS A 33 -30.80 -19.72 20.77
C CYS A 33 -29.58 -20.09 21.64
N LYS A 34 -28.38 -19.89 21.10
CA LYS A 34 -27.11 -19.93 21.86
C LYS A 34 -26.74 -18.53 22.30
N LEU A 35 -26.26 -18.39 23.54
CA LEU A 35 -25.64 -17.15 23.98
C LEU A 35 -24.16 -17.15 23.59
N ILE A 36 -23.75 -16.09 22.91
CA ILE A 36 -22.39 -15.92 22.40
C ILE A 36 -21.81 -14.63 22.92
N GLU A 37 -20.52 -14.65 23.24
CA GLU A 37 -19.71 -13.47 23.51
C GLU A 37 -18.84 -13.13 22.29
N SER A 38 -18.87 -11.85 21.91
CA SER A 38 -18.06 -11.31 20.82
C SER A 38 -16.62 -11.08 21.29
N LYS A 39 -15.65 -11.72 20.63
CA LYS A 39 -14.21 -11.45 20.82
C LYS A 39 -13.64 -10.62 19.67
N VAL A 40 -14.51 -9.83 19.06
CA VAL A 40 -14.18 -8.92 17.97
C VAL A 40 -13.70 -7.62 18.56
N LEU A 41 -12.49 -7.22 18.23
CA LEU A 41 -11.98 -5.91 18.64
C LEU A 41 -12.83 -4.82 17.99
N GLY A 42 -13.51 -4.04 18.82
CA GLY A 42 -14.44 -2.98 18.44
C GLY A 42 -15.49 -2.71 19.51
N ASP A 43 -16.52 -1.95 19.16
CA ASP A 43 -17.56 -1.47 20.10
C ASP A 43 -18.34 -2.62 20.75
N ASN A 44 -18.43 -3.76 20.08
CA ASN A 44 -19.12 -4.94 20.57
C ASN A 44 -18.18 -5.97 21.24
N PHE A 45 -16.94 -5.62 21.58
CA PHE A 45 -16.02 -6.54 22.26
C PHE A 45 -16.56 -6.91 23.65
N SER A 46 -16.52 -8.19 23.98
CA SER A 46 -17.07 -8.81 25.20
C SER A 46 -18.59 -8.64 25.38
N MET A 47 -19.30 -8.06 24.42
CA MET A 47 -20.77 -8.01 24.44
C MET A 47 -21.35 -9.37 24.08
N ARG A 48 -22.49 -9.69 24.71
CA ARG A 48 -23.18 -10.96 24.54
C ARG A 48 -24.45 -10.80 23.70
N PHE A 49 -24.71 -11.77 22.83
CA PHE A 49 -25.90 -11.77 22.00
C PHE A 49 -26.40 -13.19 21.77
N PHE A 50 -27.71 -13.29 21.49
CA PHE A 50 -28.33 -14.54 21.10
C PHE A 50 -28.15 -14.78 19.60
N ILE A 51 -27.74 -16.00 19.27
CA ILE A 51 -27.63 -16.47 17.88
C ILE A 51 -28.38 -17.79 17.72
N CYS A 52 -28.94 -18.02 16.54
CA CYS A 52 -29.55 -19.31 16.21
C CYS A 52 -28.52 -20.45 16.30
N GLU A 53 -28.93 -21.62 16.80
CA GLU A 53 -28.09 -22.82 16.75
C GLU A 53 -27.77 -23.25 15.33
N ASN A 54 -28.74 -23.13 14.41
CA ASN A 54 -28.61 -23.46 12.99
C ASN A 54 -27.95 -22.34 12.16
N TYR A 55 -27.42 -21.30 12.81
CA TYR A 55 -26.84 -20.12 12.13
C TYR A 55 -25.69 -20.47 11.18
N GLU A 56 -24.90 -21.50 11.51
CA GLU A 56 -23.77 -21.94 10.68
C GLU A 56 -24.23 -22.46 9.30
N TYR A 57 -25.40 -23.09 9.24
CA TYR A 57 -25.96 -23.65 8.01
C TYR A 57 -26.93 -22.68 7.32
N TYR A 58 -27.67 -21.86 8.09
CA TYR A 58 -28.64 -20.89 7.58
C TYR A 58 -28.41 -19.50 8.19
N PRO A 59 -27.40 -18.75 7.71
CA PRO A 59 -27.16 -17.40 8.18
C PRO A 59 -28.28 -16.44 7.72
N PRO A 60 -28.75 -15.52 8.58
CA PRO A 60 -29.69 -14.46 8.21
C PRO A 60 -29.19 -13.65 7.01
N LYS A 61 -30.11 -13.30 6.11
CA LYS A 61 -29.78 -12.54 4.90
C LYS A 61 -29.30 -11.12 5.26
N ARG A 62 -28.30 -10.61 4.52
CA ARG A 62 -27.59 -9.33 4.75
C ARG A 62 -28.47 -8.08 4.89
N TYR A 63 -29.67 -8.09 4.32
CA TYR A 63 -30.62 -6.98 4.34
C TYR A 63 -31.95 -7.35 5.03
N GLY A 64 -31.92 -8.43 5.82
CA GLY A 64 -33.07 -8.84 6.62
C GLY A 64 -33.30 -7.91 7.81
N LYS A 65 -34.56 -7.83 8.26
CA LYS A 65 -34.92 -7.16 9.51
C LYS A 65 -34.39 -7.89 10.76
N GLU A 66 -33.80 -9.06 10.58
CA GLU A 66 -33.24 -9.92 11.63
C GLU A 66 -31.90 -9.39 12.13
N ARG A 67 -31.95 -8.47 13.09
CA ARG A 67 -30.78 -8.05 13.86
C ARG A 67 -30.53 -9.04 15.01
N PRO A 68 -29.26 -9.29 15.38
CA PRO A 68 -28.95 -10.06 16.58
C PRO A 68 -29.62 -9.41 17.79
N LYS A 69 -30.22 -10.24 18.66
CA LYS A 69 -30.73 -9.79 19.96
C LYS A 69 -29.56 -9.70 20.91
N TRP A 70 -29.07 -8.48 21.14
CA TRP A 70 -28.00 -8.21 22.10
C TRP A 70 -28.56 -8.23 23.51
N LEU A 71 -27.80 -8.81 24.44
CA LEU A 71 -27.99 -8.50 25.85
C LEU A 71 -27.37 -7.12 26.06
N ALA A 72 -28.18 -6.17 26.54
CA ALA A 72 -27.72 -4.84 26.90
C ALA A 72 -26.78 -4.98 28.10
N THR A 73 -25.50 -5.17 27.79
CA THR A 73 -24.41 -5.16 28.75
C THR A 73 -23.52 -4.01 28.32
N GLU A 74 -23.38 -3.00 29.16
CA GLU A 74 -22.38 -1.97 28.93
C GLU A 74 -21.01 -2.64 28.84
N GLN A 75 -20.25 -2.26 27.81
CA GLN A 75 -18.89 -2.75 27.66
C GLN A 75 -18.05 -2.29 28.85
N SER A 76 -17.35 -3.23 29.49
CA SER A 76 -16.53 -2.90 30.65
C SER A 76 -15.40 -1.95 30.28
N GLN A 77 -14.95 -1.13 31.23
CA GLN A 77 -13.84 -0.21 30.99
C GLN A 77 -12.55 -0.96 30.61
N GLN A 78 -12.30 -2.13 31.21
CA GLN A 78 -11.16 -2.99 30.88
C GLN A 78 -11.21 -3.51 29.44
N ASP A 79 -12.40 -3.87 28.96
CA ASP A 79 -12.62 -4.31 27.58
C ASP A 79 -12.34 -3.17 26.59
N LYS A 80 -12.81 -1.96 26.88
CA LYS A 80 -12.53 -0.75 26.08
C LYS A 80 -11.02 -0.50 26.00
N GLU A 81 -10.33 -0.49 27.14
CA GLU A 81 -8.88 -0.28 27.21
C GLU A 81 -8.10 -1.38 26.47
N HIS A 82 -8.57 -2.63 26.51
CA HIS A 82 -7.96 -3.72 25.76
C HIS A 82 -8.10 -3.50 24.25
N VAL A 83 -9.31 -3.19 23.76
CA VAL A 83 -9.56 -2.89 22.35
C VAL A 83 -8.72 -1.71 21.88
N GLU A 84 -8.65 -0.64 22.67
CA GLU A 84 -7.83 0.53 22.35
C GLU A 84 -6.34 0.19 22.28
N ARG A 85 -5.83 -0.62 23.23
CA ARG A 85 -4.42 -1.03 23.27
C ARG A 85 -4.05 -1.85 22.03
N GLU A 86 -4.86 -2.83 21.68
CA GLU A 86 -4.68 -3.62 20.46
C GLU A 86 -4.78 -2.73 19.21
N GLY A 87 -5.73 -1.79 19.19
CA GLY A 87 -5.88 -0.82 18.12
C GLY A 87 -4.64 0.06 17.93
N ARG A 88 -4.04 0.55 19.02
CA ARG A 88 -2.78 1.31 18.98
C ARG A 88 -1.64 0.49 18.39
N TRP A 89 -1.47 -0.76 18.83
CA TRP A 89 -0.41 -1.63 18.31
C TRP A 89 -0.53 -1.87 16.80
N VAL A 90 -1.75 -2.14 16.32
CA VAL A 90 -2.00 -2.32 14.87
C VAL A 90 -1.70 -1.03 14.10
N ALA A 91 -2.10 0.12 14.63
CA ALA A 91 -1.84 1.42 14.01
C ALA A 91 -0.35 1.76 13.94
N GLU A 92 0.40 1.55 15.02
CA GLU A 92 1.86 1.76 15.06
C GLU A 92 2.58 0.85 14.06
N ARG A 93 2.18 -0.43 13.98
CA ARG A 93 2.73 -1.37 13.01
C ARG A 93 2.45 -0.91 11.57
N TRP A 94 1.22 -0.48 11.30
CA TRP A 94 0.84 0.05 9.99
C TRP A 94 1.65 1.29 9.61
N GLN A 95 1.84 2.22 10.54
CA GLN A 95 2.67 3.41 10.33
C GLN A 95 4.13 3.05 10.01
N ARG A 96 4.69 2.04 10.68
CA ARG A 96 6.05 1.56 10.39
C ARG A 96 6.18 1.02 8.97
N MET A 97 5.24 0.18 8.53
CA MET A 97 5.24 -0.36 7.16
C MET A 97 5.14 0.78 6.13
N LEU A 98 4.23 1.74 6.32
CA LEU A 98 4.11 2.90 5.43
C LEU A 98 5.39 3.74 5.38
N HIS A 99 6.06 3.92 6.53
CA HIS A 99 7.32 4.63 6.59
C HIS A 99 8.42 3.91 5.81
N GLU A 100 8.54 2.59 5.98
CA GLU A 100 9.48 1.75 5.23
C GLU A 100 9.22 1.80 3.72
N GLU A 101 7.97 1.68 3.28
CA GLU A 101 7.59 1.83 1.87
C GLU A 101 7.97 3.20 1.31
N ARG A 102 7.69 4.27 2.06
CA ARG A 102 8.03 5.64 1.66
C ARG A 102 9.54 5.84 1.55
N MET A 103 10.30 5.31 2.49
CA MET A 103 11.77 5.39 2.47
C MET A 103 12.36 4.53 1.36
N GLY A 104 11.81 3.35 1.09
CA GLY A 104 12.17 2.52 -0.05
C GLY A 104 11.96 3.23 -1.38
N LYS A 105 10.79 3.88 -1.55
CA LYS A 105 10.51 4.67 -2.75
C LYS A 105 11.48 5.83 -2.93
N ARG A 106 11.74 6.60 -1.87
CA ARG A 106 12.72 7.71 -1.90
C ARG A 106 14.12 7.26 -2.30
N LYS A 107 14.59 6.13 -1.76
CA LYS A 107 15.90 5.57 -2.13
C LYS A 107 15.95 5.18 -3.61
N LYS A 108 14.89 4.54 -4.11
CA LYS A 108 14.78 4.16 -5.53
C LYS A 108 14.79 5.38 -6.44
N ASP A 109 14.02 6.41 -6.10
CA ASP A 109 13.96 7.65 -6.87
C ASP A 109 15.33 8.36 -6.88
N GLN A 110 16.04 8.37 -5.74
CA GLN A 110 17.38 8.94 -5.63
C GLN A 110 18.40 8.17 -6.48
N GLU A 111 18.34 6.84 -6.48
CA GLU A 111 19.19 5.99 -7.31
C GLU A 111 18.89 6.17 -8.80
N GLU A 112 17.62 6.31 -9.18
CA GLU A 112 17.23 6.60 -10.57
C GLU A 112 17.80 7.95 -11.04
N ILE A 113 17.73 8.98 -10.19
CA ILE A 113 18.33 10.29 -10.50
C ILE A 113 19.85 10.17 -10.65
N ARG A 114 20.52 9.45 -9.75
CA ARG A 114 21.98 9.23 -9.85
C ARG A 114 22.35 8.54 -11.17
N ASN A 115 21.67 7.46 -11.52
CA ASN A 115 21.94 6.72 -12.75
C ASN A 115 21.71 7.58 -14.00
N ARG A 116 20.67 8.44 -13.99
CA ARG A 116 20.44 9.40 -15.08
C ARG A 116 21.54 10.44 -15.20
N MET A 117 22.07 10.94 -14.09
CA MET A 117 23.19 11.89 -14.12
C MET A 117 24.46 11.22 -14.68
N GLU A 118 24.78 10.00 -14.23
CA GLU A 118 25.93 9.24 -14.76
C GLU A 118 25.78 8.95 -16.26
N GLU A 119 24.55 8.68 -16.74
CA GLU A 119 24.28 8.50 -18.16
C GLU A 119 24.49 9.79 -18.96
N VAL A 120 23.99 10.93 -18.45
CA VAL A 120 24.21 12.24 -19.08
C VAL A 120 25.70 12.57 -19.13
N GLU A 121 26.45 12.33 -18.06
CA GLU A 121 27.90 12.57 -18.02
C GLU A 121 28.64 11.72 -19.08
N ARG A 122 28.26 10.45 -19.23
CA ARG A 122 28.81 9.58 -20.28
C ARG A 122 28.49 10.09 -21.68
N GLN A 123 27.25 10.50 -21.94
CA GLN A 123 26.87 11.08 -23.23
C GLN A 123 27.66 12.36 -23.54
N VAL A 124 27.82 13.24 -22.56
CA VAL A 124 28.62 14.47 -22.70
C VAL A 124 30.09 14.15 -22.98
N ALA A 125 30.66 13.14 -22.32
CA ALA A 125 32.03 12.72 -22.56
C ALA A 125 32.23 12.16 -23.99
N GLU A 126 31.31 11.32 -24.45
CA GLU A 126 31.29 10.77 -25.82
C GLU A 126 31.14 11.86 -26.87
N GLU A 127 30.22 12.81 -26.67
CA GLU A 127 30.04 13.95 -27.57
C GLU A 127 31.31 14.82 -27.63
N GLY A 128 31.93 15.06 -26.47
CA GLY A 128 33.19 15.79 -26.37
C GLY A 128 34.35 15.07 -27.07
N GLU A 129 34.37 13.73 -27.08
CA GLU A 129 35.34 12.94 -27.84
C GLU A 129 35.07 12.99 -29.35
N ALA A 130 33.82 12.80 -29.76
CA ALA A 130 33.41 12.93 -31.16
C ALA A 130 33.71 14.33 -31.71
N ASP A 131 33.55 15.39 -30.91
CA ASP A 131 33.93 16.75 -31.33
C ASP A 131 35.44 16.92 -31.52
N ARG A 132 36.24 16.36 -30.60
CA ARG A 132 37.70 16.33 -30.71
C ARG A 132 38.13 15.58 -31.98
N GLU A 133 37.48 14.46 -32.30
CA GLU A 133 37.74 13.71 -33.52
C GLU A 133 37.35 14.50 -34.78
N ARG A 134 36.17 15.12 -34.82
CA ARG A 134 35.75 16.00 -35.92
C ARG A 134 36.72 17.15 -36.15
N LYS A 135 37.31 17.72 -35.09
CA LYS A 135 38.35 18.76 -35.19
C LYS A 135 39.65 18.21 -35.77
N ARG A 136 40.10 17.01 -35.34
CA ARG A 136 41.27 16.33 -35.89
C ARG A 136 41.09 16.01 -37.38
N GLU A 137 39.92 15.52 -37.77
CA GLU A 137 39.58 15.21 -39.16
C GLU A 137 39.60 16.46 -40.05
N ARG A 138 38.99 17.56 -39.58
CA ARG A 138 39.05 18.85 -40.28
C ARG A 138 40.49 19.31 -40.48
N ALA A 139 41.33 19.19 -39.45
CA ALA A 139 42.75 19.53 -39.55
C ALA A 139 43.50 18.63 -40.55
N ARG A 140 43.19 17.33 -40.60
CA ARG A 140 43.76 16.38 -41.58
C ARG A 140 43.40 16.80 -43.01
N ARG A 141 42.11 17.04 -43.29
CA ARG A 141 41.63 17.48 -44.62
C ARG A 141 42.27 18.79 -45.08
N THR A 142 42.42 19.77 -44.19
CA THR A 142 43.11 21.03 -44.53
C THR A 142 44.58 20.81 -44.87
N LYS A 143 45.26 19.90 -44.16
CA LYS A 143 46.67 19.55 -44.47
C LYS A 143 46.80 18.85 -45.82
N GLU A 144 45.89 17.94 -46.16
CA GLU A 144 45.88 17.23 -47.45
C GLU A 144 45.56 18.17 -48.63
N ALA A 145 44.67 19.14 -48.45
CA ALA A 145 44.32 20.11 -49.48
C ALA A 145 45.39 21.22 -49.68
N ARG A 146 46.32 21.40 -48.72
CA ARG A 146 47.32 22.49 -48.71
C ARG A 146 48.29 22.44 -49.90
N PRO A 147 48.88 21.30 -50.30
CA PRO A 147 49.75 21.22 -51.47
C PRO A 147 49.02 21.56 -52.77
N ASP A 148 47.78 21.10 -52.91
CA ASP A 148 46.92 21.38 -54.07
C ASP A 148 46.52 22.85 -54.16
N ALA A 149 46.28 23.51 -53.02
CA ALA A 149 46.02 24.95 -52.97
C ALA A 149 47.26 25.79 -53.34
N ILE A 150 48.44 25.38 -52.88
CA ILE A 150 49.75 26.00 -53.24
C ILE A 150 50.02 25.81 -54.73
N ARG A 151 49.82 24.60 -55.27
CA ARG A 151 49.98 24.28 -56.71
C ARG A 151 49.06 25.12 -57.59
N LYS A 152 47.84 25.40 -57.13
CA LYS A 152 46.85 26.19 -57.88
C LYS A 152 47.00 27.72 -57.71
N ARG A 153 48.03 28.21 -56.99
CA ARG A 153 48.27 29.64 -56.67
C ARG A 153 47.01 30.39 -56.18
N LYS A 154 46.09 29.71 -55.50
CA LYS A 154 44.87 30.32 -54.95
C LYS A 154 45.13 30.81 -53.53
N TYR A 155 45.88 31.90 -53.40
CA TYR A 155 45.85 32.68 -52.15
C TYR A 155 44.60 33.56 -52.17
N LEU A 156 43.69 33.35 -51.22
CA LEU A 156 42.62 34.31 -50.94
C LEU A 156 43.29 35.57 -50.38
N ARG A 157 43.22 36.67 -51.12
CA ARG A 157 43.57 38.00 -50.60
C ARG A 157 42.61 38.28 -49.44
N CYS A 158 43.12 38.37 -48.22
CA CYS A 158 42.39 39.08 -47.16
C CYS A 158 42.29 40.54 -47.62
N THR A 159 41.08 40.98 -47.94
CA THR A 159 40.77 42.40 -48.02
C THR A 159 40.70 42.96 -46.61
N GLN A 160 41.32 44.14 -46.46
CA GLN A 160 41.46 44.91 -45.23
C GLN A 160 40.13 45.51 -44.80
#